data_AF-A0A561T4K3-F1
#
_entry.id   AF-A0A561T4K3-F1
#
_cell.length_a   1.000
_cell.length_b   1.000
_cell.length_c   1.000
_cell.angle_alpha   90.00
_cell.angle_beta   90.00
_cell.angle_gamma   90.00
#
_symmetry.space_group_name_H-M   'P 1'
#
loop_
_entity.id
_entity.type
_entity.pdbx_description
1 polymer ?
#
loop_
_entity_poly.entity_id
_entity_poly.type
_entity_poly.pdbx_seq_one_letter_code
_entity_poly.pdbx_strand_id
1 'polypeptide(L)'
;MSLIEGEGVRDRPGGAYAPGMSRVNDVGGQSGFGPILVAEDEPPFHADWEARVYALNVAMLRQGVYDLDQFRDAIERMPPAEYLAASYYERWLHAVETLTTGHGPAGHE
;
A
#
# COMPACT_ATOMS: atom_id res chain seq x y z
N MET A 1 55.28 20.69 -21.46
CA MET A 1 54.14 21.58 -21.13
C MET A 1 53.24 21.66 -22.35
N SER A 2 52.24 20.77 -22.45
CA SER A 2 51.03 20.98 -23.25
C SER A 2 49.99 19.96 -22.77
N LEU A 3 48.84 20.48 -22.35
CA LEU A 3 47.75 19.78 -21.68
C LEU A 3 47.12 18.74 -22.61
N ILE A 4 46.84 17.56 -22.08
CA ILE A 4 45.83 16.65 -22.63
C ILE A 4 44.48 17.22 -22.19
N GLU A 5 43.69 17.72 -23.14
CA GLU A 5 42.33 18.17 -22.89
C GLU A 5 41.46 16.95 -22.55
N GLY A 6 40.83 17.02 -21.37
CA GLY A 6 40.00 15.96 -20.82
C GLY A 6 38.74 15.75 -21.67
N GLU A 7 38.47 14.48 -21.96
CA GLU A 7 37.26 14.03 -22.63
C GLU A 7 36.01 14.52 -21.89
N GLY A 8 35.10 15.12 -22.65
CA GLY A 8 33.84 15.65 -22.17
C GLY A 8 33.03 14.60 -21.42
N VAL A 9 32.57 14.99 -20.22
CA VAL A 9 31.46 14.36 -19.52
C VAL A 9 30.29 14.31 -20.49
N ARG A 10 30.01 13.13 -21.04
CA ARG A 10 28.75 12.88 -21.73
C ARG A 10 27.67 12.94 -20.67
N ASP A 11 26.96 14.05 -20.67
CA ASP A 11 25.71 14.22 -19.96
C ASP A 11 24.76 13.10 -20.43
N ARG A 12 24.64 12.04 -19.64
CA ARG A 12 23.60 11.04 -19.89
C ARG A 12 22.30 11.76 -19.56
N PRO A 13 21.31 11.82 -20.48
CA PRO A 13 20.01 12.33 -20.09
C PRO A 13 19.52 11.46 -18.94
N GLY A 14 19.48 12.04 -17.75
CA GLY A 14 18.83 11.45 -16.59
C GLY A 14 17.42 11.13 -17.05
N GLY A 15 17.13 9.83 -17.17
CA GLY A 15 15.78 9.38 -17.44
C GLY A 15 14.91 10.04 -16.40
N ALA A 16 14.04 10.94 -16.85
CA ALA A 16 13.03 11.52 -15.99
C ALA A 16 12.23 10.35 -15.44
N TYR A 17 12.47 10.01 -14.16
CA TYR A 17 11.45 9.31 -13.41
C TYR A 17 10.23 10.23 -13.50
N ALA A 18 9.24 9.83 -14.29
CA ALA A 18 7.91 10.39 -14.14
C ALA A 18 7.60 10.26 -12.64
N PRO A 19 7.20 11.34 -11.95
CA PRO A 19 6.90 11.24 -10.53
C PRO A 19 5.80 10.17 -10.41
N GLY A 20 6.16 9.02 -9.85
CA GLY A 20 5.19 8.02 -9.48
C GLY A 20 4.23 8.70 -8.52
N MET A 21 2.97 8.87 -8.92
CA MET A 21 1.98 9.49 -8.07
C MET A 21 1.94 8.70 -6.75
N SER A 22 2.24 9.37 -5.63
CA SER A 22 2.11 8.74 -4.33
C SER A 22 0.64 8.34 -4.12
N ARG A 23 0.44 7.13 -3.60
CA ARG A 23 -0.88 6.63 -3.23
C ARG A 23 -1.30 7.22 -1.89
N VAL A 24 -2.60 7.21 -1.59
CA VAL A 24 -3.18 7.90 -0.42
C VAL A 24 -2.71 7.32 0.93
N ASN A 25 -2.18 6.10 0.94
CA ASN A 25 -1.58 5.49 2.12
C ASN A 25 -0.24 6.14 2.53
N ASP A 26 0.48 6.77 1.61
CA ASP A 26 1.77 7.41 1.88
C ASP A 26 1.58 8.81 2.48
N VAL A 27 1.21 8.82 3.76
CA VAL A 27 0.92 10.04 4.53
C VAL A 27 2.15 10.62 5.25
N GLY A 28 3.34 10.06 5.02
CA GLY A 28 4.58 10.50 5.66
C GLY A 28 4.90 11.96 5.37
N GLY A 29 4.95 12.81 6.40
CA GLY A 29 5.24 14.24 6.26
C GLY A 29 4.07 15.09 5.77
N GLN A 30 2.88 14.52 5.57
CA GLN A 30 1.68 15.28 5.22
C GLN A 30 1.10 16.03 6.44
N SER A 31 0.38 17.11 6.18
CA SER A 31 -0.26 17.96 7.20
C SER A 31 -1.79 18.02 7.00
N GLY A 32 -2.54 18.36 8.04
CA GLY A 32 -3.99 18.61 7.94
C GLY A 32 -4.91 17.53 8.53
N PHE A 33 -4.37 16.48 9.16
CA PHE A 33 -5.15 15.39 9.78
C PHE A 33 -5.76 15.72 11.15
N GLY A 34 -5.36 16.83 11.77
CA GLY A 34 -5.77 17.16 13.14
C GLY A 34 -4.98 16.41 14.22
N PRO A 35 -5.41 16.50 15.48
CA PRO A 35 -4.75 15.82 16.60
C PRO A 35 -5.01 14.31 16.59
N ILE A 36 -4.06 13.54 17.14
CA ILE A 36 -4.23 12.10 17.38
C ILE A 36 -5.15 11.92 18.59
N LEU A 37 -6.27 11.23 18.41
CA LEU A 37 -7.16 10.82 19.49
C LEU A 37 -6.78 9.39 19.91
N VAL A 38 -6.46 9.20 21.19
CA VAL A 38 -6.10 7.89 21.76
C VAL A 38 -7.18 7.49 22.75
N ALA A 39 -7.80 6.33 22.55
CA ALA A 39 -8.75 5.78 23.50
C ALA A 39 -8.00 5.06 24.63
N GLU A 40 -8.51 5.20 25.86
CA GLU A 40 -8.07 4.39 26.99
C GLU A 40 -8.66 2.97 26.83
N ASP A 41 -7.83 1.94 27.02
CA ASP A 41 -8.21 0.52 26.90
C ASP A 41 -8.88 0.12 25.56
N GLU A 42 -8.36 0.62 24.43
CA GLU A 42 -8.88 0.29 23.11
C GLU A 42 -8.82 -1.23 22.82
N PRO A 43 -9.96 -1.87 22.52
CA PRO A 43 -9.96 -3.29 22.21
C PRO A 43 -9.35 -3.53 20.81
N PRO A 44 -8.70 -4.69 20.57
CA PRO A 44 -8.18 -5.03 19.25
C PRO A 44 -9.24 -5.09 18.13
N PHE A 45 -10.50 -5.35 18.53
CA PHE A 45 -11.67 -5.41 17.68
C PHE A 45 -12.84 -4.71 18.37
N HIS A 46 -13.49 -3.78 17.68
CA HIS A 46 -14.69 -3.07 18.10
C HIS A 46 -15.97 -3.82 17.73
N ALA A 47 -15.89 -4.80 16.83
CA ALA A 47 -17.01 -5.66 16.46
C ALA A 47 -16.56 -7.08 16.06
N ASP A 48 -17.42 -8.07 16.28
CA ASP A 48 -17.14 -9.49 15.99
C ASP A 48 -16.69 -9.76 14.55
N TRP A 49 -17.18 -8.98 13.58
CA TRP A 49 -16.84 -9.18 12.17
C TRP A 49 -15.39 -8.83 11.87
N GLU A 50 -14.78 -7.91 12.62
CA GLU A 50 -13.39 -7.50 12.43
C GLU A 50 -12.43 -8.66 12.73
N ALA A 51 -12.71 -9.40 13.81
CA ALA A 51 -11.97 -10.61 14.17
C ALA A 51 -12.09 -11.71 13.09
N ARG A 52 -13.26 -11.79 12.42
CA ARG A 52 -13.48 -12.74 11.31
C ARG A 52 -12.68 -12.33 10.07
N VAL A 53 -12.65 -11.04 9.72
CA VAL A 53 -11.82 -10.53 8.61
C VAL A 53 -10.34 -10.78 8.86
N TYR A 54 -9.87 -10.53 10.08
CA TYR A 54 -8.50 -10.88 10.48
C TYR A 54 -8.21 -12.37 10.29
N ALA A 55 -9.08 -13.24 10.82
CA ALA A 55 -8.92 -14.68 10.71
C ALA A 55 -8.94 -15.18 9.26
N LEU A 56 -9.79 -14.59 8.40
CA LEU A 56 -9.83 -14.86 6.97
C LEU A 56 -8.49 -14.51 6.31
N ASN A 57 -7.98 -13.29 6.55
CA ASN A 57 -6.71 -12.87 5.96
C ASN A 57 -5.55 -13.79 6.37
N VAL A 58 -5.47 -14.15 7.67
CA VAL A 58 -4.46 -15.10 8.17
C VAL A 58 -4.60 -16.47 7.48
N ALA A 59 -5.82 -16.97 7.30
CA ALA A 59 -6.04 -18.24 6.61
C ALA A 59 -5.56 -18.18 5.15
N MET A 60 -5.91 -17.11 4.41
CA MET A 60 -5.52 -16.96 3.00
C MET A 60 -4.00 -16.86 2.82
N LEU A 61 -3.32 -16.07 3.66
CA LEU A 61 -1.86 -15.95 3.65
C LEU A 61 -1.18 -17.30 3.94
N ARG A 62 -1.68 -18.07 4.92
CA ARG A 62 -1.12 -19.38 5.29
C ARG A 62 -1.34 -20.43 4.21
N GLN A 63 -2.43 -20.32 3.44
CA GLN A 63 -2.71 -21.21 2.33
C GLN A 63 -2.03 -20.76 1.03
N GLY A 64 -1.36 -19.60 1.02
CA GLY A 64 -0.71 -19.06 -0.17
C GLY A 64 -1.68 -18.63 -1.28
N VAL A 65 -2.93 -18.29 -0.92
CA VAL A 65 -3.91 -17.77 -1.89
C VAL A 65 -3.42 -16.44 -2.46
N TYR A 66 -2.78 -15.64 -1.60
CA TYR A 66 -2.00 -14.47 -1.95
C TYR A 66 -0.91 -14.28 -0.88
N ASP A 67 0.09 -13.47 -1.19
CA ASP A 67 1.12 -13.05 -0.23
C ASP A 67 0.80 -11.69 0.41
N LEU A 68 1.66 -11.27 1.34
CA LEU A 68 1.46 -10.04 2.09
C LEU A 68 1.64 -8.78 1.23
N ASP A 69 2.45 -8.85 0.18
CA ASP A 69 2.71 -7.71 -0.70
C ASP A 69 1.52 -7.51 -1.65
N GLN A 70 0.95 -8.58 -2.18
CA GLN A 70 -0.30 -8.57 -2.94
C GLN A 70 -1.47 -8.04 -2.08
N PHE A 71 -1.55 -8.44 -0.81
CA PHE A 71 -2.54 -7.92 0.13
C PHE A 71 -2.40 -6.42 0.36
N ARG A 72 -1.19 -5.92 0.61
CA ARG A 72 -0.93 -4.47 0.77
C ARG A 72 -1.29 -3.71 -0.49
N ASP A 73 -0.79 -4.16 -1.64
CA ASP A 73 -1.02 -3.50 -2.91
C ASP A 73 -2.52 -3.47 -3.28
N ALA A 74 -3.31 -4.49 -2.92
CA ALA A 74 -4.77 -4.46 -3.08
C ALA A 74 -5.43 -3.35 -2.25
N ILE A 75 -5.01 -3.14 -0.99
CA ILE A 75 -5.49 -2.03 -0.16
C ILE A 75 -5.06 -0.68 -0.76
N GLU A 76 -3.81 -0.57 -1.20
CA GLU A 76 -3.23 0.68 -1.68
C GLU A 76 -3.85 1.18 -3.00
N ARG A 77 -4.39 0.27 -3.80
CA ARG A 77 -5.11 0.59 -5.05
C ARG A 77 -6.56 1.04 -4.84
N MET A 78 -7.10 1.00 -3.63
CA MET A 78 -8.44 1.49 -3.36
C MET A 78 -8.60 2.94 -3.85
N PRO A 79 -9.77 3.32 -4.39
CA PRO A 79 -10.05 4.71 -4.72
C PRO A 79 -9.78 5.61 -3.50
N PRO A 80 -9.04 6.74 -3.64
CA PRO A 80 -8.56 7.51 -2.48
C PRO A 80 -9.65 7.94 -1.50
N ALA A 81 -10.83 8.30 -2.00
CA ALA A 81 -11.97 8.67 -1.17
C ALA A 81 -12.51 7.47 -0.36
N GLU A 82 -12.56 6.28 -0.96
CA GLU A 82 -13.00 5.06 -0.29
C GLU A 82 -11.98 4.59 0.75
N TYR A 83 -10.68 4.67 0.44
CA TYR A 83 -9.61 4.34 1.39
C TYR A 83 -9.67 5.21 2.66
N LEU A 84 -9.90 6.51 2.51
CA LEU A 84 -9.97 7.45 3.63
C LEU A 84 -11.28 7.33 4.43
N ALA A 85 -12.37 6.92 3.79
CA ALA A 85 -13.65 6.71 4.44
C ALA A 85 -13.75 5.35 5.16
N ALA A 86 -13.00 4.34 4.69
CA ALA A 86 -13.03 2.99 5.23
C ALA A 86 -12.29 2.87 6.58
N SER A 87 -12.91 2.15 7.51
CA SER A 87 -12.24 1.67 8.72
C SER A 87 -11.08 0.72 8.39
N TYR A 88 -10.27 0.42 9.41
CA TYR A 88 -9.10 -0.44 9.25
C TYR A 88 -9.46 -1.83 8.68
N TYR A 89 -10.47 -2.49 9.27
CA TYR A 89 -10.87 -3.83 8.84
C TYR A 89 -11.77 -3.84 7.59
N GLU A 90 -12.40 -2.72 7.23
CA GLU A 90 -13.06 -2.59 5.91
C GLU A 90 -12.03 -2.60 4.76
N ARG A 91 -10.89 -1.93 4.94
CA ARG A 91 -9.78 -2.01 3.96
C ARG A 91 -9.25 -3.44 3.81
N TRP A 92 -9.15 -4.18 4.92
CA TRP A 92 -8.76 -5.60 4.89
C TRP A 92 -9.78 -6.45 4.14
N LEU A 93 -11.06 -6.26 4.42
CA LEU A 93 -12.13 -6.99 3.75
C LEU A 93 -12.11 -6.73 2.24
N HIS A 94 -11.97 -5.47 1.82
CA HIS A 94 -11.83 -5.10 0.41
C HIS A 94 -10.70 -5.86 -0.29
N ALA A 95 -9.52 -5.95 0.34
CA ALA A 95 -8.39 -6.68 -0.23
C ALA A 95 -8.63 -8.19 -0.30
N VAL A 96 -9.22 -8.79 0.75
CA VAL A 96 -9.60 -10.22 0.75
C VAL A 96 -10.59 -10.50 -0.40
N GLU A 97 -11.63 -9.68 -0.56
CA GLU A 97 -12.63 -9.83 -1.63
C GLU A 97 -12.00 -9.69 -3.01
N THR A 98 -11.16 -8.67 -3.19
CA THR A 98 -10.46 -8.40 -4.46
C THR A 98 -9.60 -9.58 -4.89
N LEU A 99 -8.82 -10.13 -3.97
CA LEU A 99 -7.86 -11.19 -4.26
C LEU A 99 -8.49 -12.58 -4.36
N THR A 100 -9.70 -12.78 -3.82
CA THR A 100 -10.41 -14.07 -3.86
C THR A 100 -11.46 -14.18 -4.96
N THR A 101 -11.96 -13.05 -5.50
CA THR A 101 -13.05 -13.03 -6.51
C THR A 101 -12.54 -13.25 -7.95
N GLY A 102 -11.57 -14.15 -8.16
CA GLY A 102 -11.15 -14.62 -9.49
C GLY A 102 -10.29 -13.66 -10.32
N HIS A 103 -9.93 -12.49 -9.78
CA HIS A 103 -8.92 -11.59 -10.36
C HIS A 103 -7.67 -11.64 -9.49
N GLY A 104 -7.06 -12.82 -9.39
CA GLY A 104 -5.72 -12.93 -8.82
C GLY A 104 -4.80 -11.91 -9.49
N PRO A 105 -3.88 -11.27 -8.75
CA PRO A 105 -2.96 -10.30 -9.33
C PRO A 105 -2.26 -10.95 -10.53
N ALA A 106 -2.21 -10.24 -11.65
CA ALA A 106 -1.45 -10.68 -12.82
C ALA A 106 -0.04 -11.01 -12.32
N GLY A 107 0.30 -12.30 -12.33
CA GLY A 107 1.57 -12.77 -11.82
C GLY A 107 2.70 -12.01 -12.50
N HIS A 108 3.63 -11.49 -11.69
CA HIS A 108 4.94 -11.10 -12.20
C HIS A 108 5.68 -12.39 -12.57
N GLU A 109 5.58 -12.77 -13.85
CA GLU A 109 6.58 -13.61 -14.53
C GLU A 109 7.85 -12.81 -14.82
#